data_AF-A0AAU9K4F3-F1
#
_entry.id   AF-A0AAU9K4F3-F1
#
_cell.length_a   1.000
_cell.length_b   1.000
_cell.length_c   1.000
_cell.angle_alpha   90.00
_cell.angle_beta   90.00
_cell.angle_gamma   90.00
#
_symmetry.space_group_name_H-M   'P 1'
#
loop_
_entity.id
_entity.type
_entity.pdbx_description
1 polymer ?
#
loop_
_entity_poly.entity_id
_entity_poly.type
_entity_poly.pdbx_seq_one_letter_code
_entity_poly.pdbx_strand_id
1 'polypeptide(L)'
;MHKFAKTIFVLGGPACGKGTACKSAEKTGKYYHISAGELLREQLNPELSAIINQHLLEGKIVPAKITVKLLELKMKTLGWNQRTFLIDGFPRNRDNYETWVSEMKEAEIEKVIYMNCDYKTTMERMISRNEGREDDSFQILEKRYNTFLTQTLPLIEEFRTKRILREIDCSKTKEETYNNFINALNN
;
A
#
# COMPACT_ATOMS: atom_id res chain seq x y z
N MET A 1 25.39 -8.37 -14.07
CA MET A 1 24.48 -8.49 -12.91
C MET A 1 23.26 -7.63 -13.19
N HIS A 2 22.08 -8.21 -13.43
CA HIS A 2 20.86 -7.42 -13.49
C HIS A 2 20.62 -6.78 -12.11
N LYS A 3 20.53 -5.45 -12.06
CA LYS A 3 20.32 -4.70 -10.82
C LYS A 3 18.82 -4.60 -10.57
N PHE A 4 18.24 -5.62 -9.93
CA PHE A 4 16.83 -5.59 -9.57
C PHE A 4 16.54 -4.49 -8.54
N ALA A 5 15.40 -3.82 -8.69
CA ALA A 5 14.79 -3.07 -7.61
C ALA A 5 14.21 -4.07 -6.60
N LYS A 6 14.32 -3.79 -5.31
CA LYS A 6 13.63 -4.56 -4.27
C LYS A 6 12.33 -3.87 -3.91
N THR A 7 11.28 -4.64 -3.73
CA THR A 7 9.94 -4.15 -3.39
C THR A 7 9.43 -4.82 -2.15
N ILE A 8 9.00 -4.02 -1.19
CA ILE A 8 8.28 -4.44 -0.01
C ILE A 8 6.87 -3.87 -0.11
N PHE A 9 5.87 -4.74 -0.21
CA PHE A 9 4.47 -4.32 -0.17
C PHE A 9 4.04 -4.09 1.27
N VAL A 10 3.38 -2.96 1.54
CA VAL A 10 2.83 -2.64 2.86
C VAL A 10 1.31 -2.64 2.77
N LEU A 11 0.70 -3.66 3.37
CA LEU A 11 -0.72 -3.96 3.30
C LEU A 11 -1.38 -3.79 4.65
N GLY A 12 -2.69 -3.53 4.63
CA GLY A 12 -3.50 -3.35 5.84
C GLY A 12 -4.73 -2.50 5.56
N GLY A 13 -5.69 -2.54 6.49
CA GLY A 13 -6.95 -1.79 6.37
C GLY A 13 -6.75 -0.28 6.21
N PRO A 14 -7.79 0.46 5.77
CA PRO A 14 -7.78 1.92 5.86
C PRO A 14 -7.42 2.38 7.28
N ALA A 15 -6.74 3.53 7.40
CA ALA A 15 -6.35 4.14 8.68
C ALA A 15 -5.47 3.30 9.65
N CYS A 16 -4.95 2.13 9.26
CA CYS A 16 -4.08 1.35 10.15
C CYS A 16 -2.66 1.94 10.36
N GLY A 17 -2.30 3.03 9.66
CA GLY A 17 -1.05 3.75 9.88
C GLY A 17 0.09 3.47 8.88
N LYS A 18 -0.18 2.76 7.77
CA LYS A 18 0.81 2.42 6.73
C LYS A 18 1.65 3.59 6.25
N GLY A 19 1.02 4.64 5.72
CA GLY A 19 1.73 5.80 5.20
C GLY A 19 2.59 6.49 6.26
N THR A 20 2.14 6.54 7.51
CA THR A 20 2.93 7.08 8.63
C THR A 20 4.17 6.22 8.90
N ALA A 21 4.01 4.89 8.97
CA ALA A 21 5.12 3.97 9.18
C ALA A 21 6.13 4.00 8.03
N CYS A 22 5.65 4.05 6.77
CA CYS A 22 6.51 4.12 5.59
C CYS A 22 7.26 5.46 5.49
N LYS A 23 6.58 6.59 5.73
CA LYS A 23 7.23 7.93 5.77
C LYS A 23 8.28 8.00 6.87
N SER A 24 8.07 7.35 8.02
CA SER A 24 9.08 7.28 9.07
C SER A 24 10.27 6.39 8.69
N ALA A 25 10.02 5.24 8.05
CA ALA A 25 11.09 4.36 7.57
C ALA A 25 11.93 4.99 6.45
N GLU A 26 11.33 5.80 5.57
CA GLU A 26 12.02 6.56 4.51
C GLU A 26 13.08 7.50 5.09
N LYS A 27 12.85 8.10 6.26
CA LYS A 27 13.83 8.98 6.94
C LYS A 27 15.14 8.28 7.30
N THR A 28 15.19 6.96 7.30
CA THR A 28 16.43 6.20 7.51
C THR A 28 17.39 6.25 6.31
N GLY A 29 16.92 6.73 5.15
CA GLY A 29 17.67 6.78 3.90
C GLY A 29 17.82 5.42 3.19
N LYS A 30 17.34 4.32 3.80
CA LYS A 30 17.43 2.97 3.24
C LYS A 30 16.27 2.63 2.30
N TYR A 31 15.16 3.33 2.42
CA TYR A 31 13.90 2.99 1.77
C TYR A 31 13.34 4.18 1.00
N TYR A 32 12.66 3.90 -0.11
CA TYR A 32 11.92 4.89 -0.90
C TYR A 32 10.44 4.58 -0.79
N HIS A 33 9.66 5.51 -0.26
CA HIS A 33 8.23 5.31 -0.05
C HIS A 33 7.43 5.80 -1.26
N ILE A 34 6.51 4.95 -1.74
CA ILE A 34 5.51 5.31 -2.73
C ILE A 34 4.15 4.87 -2.21
N SER A 35 3.26 5.84 -1.93
CA SER A 35 1.86 5.55 -1.64
C SER A 35 1.09 5.44 -2.95
N ALA A 36 0.55 4.26 -3.26
CA ALA A 36 -0.24 4.05 -4.46
C ALA A 36 -1.49 4.95 -4.47
N GLY A 37 -2.09 5.18 -3.29
CA GLY A 37 -3.25 6.06 -3.16
C GLY A 37 -2.93 7.53 -3.41
N GLU A 38 -1.78 8.04 -2.91
CA GLU A 38 -1.34 9.41 -3.21
C GLU A 38 -0.98 9.54 -4.70
N LEU A 39 -0.23 8.58 -5.25
CA LEU A 39 0.16 8.55 -6.66
C LEU A 39 -1.04 8.58 -7.62
N LEU A 40 -2.13 7.88 -7.28
CA LEU A 40 -3.36 7.90 -8.05
C LEU A 40 -4.06 9.26 -7.98
N ARG A 41 -4.15 9.87 -6.78
CA ARG A 41 -4.80 11.19 -6.59
C ARG A 41 -4.01 12.34 -7.23
N GLU A 42 -2.69 12.21 -7.34
CA GLU A 42 -1.81 13.20 -7.95
C GLU A 42 -1.83 13.15 -9.50
N GLN A 43 -2.60 12.25 -10.12
CA GLN A 43 -2.66 12.15 -11.57
C GLN A 43 -3.35 13.37 -12.20
N LEU A 44 -2.65 14.03 -13.12
CA LEU A 44 -3.13 15.25 -13.79
C LEU A 44 -3.65 15.02 -15.21
N ASN A 45 -3.35 13.88 -15.83
CA ASN A 45 -3.90 13.56 -17.15
C ASN A 45 -5.45 13.48 -17.05
N PRO A 46 -6.21 14.30 -17.80
CA PRO A 46 -7.65 14.43 -17.60
C PRO A 46 -8.45 13.14 -17.79
N GLU A 47 -8.06 12.30 -18.75
CA GLU A 47 -8.75 11.04 -19.04
C GLU A 47 -8.49 10.01 -17.92
N LEU A 48 -7.21 9.86 -17.54
CA LEU A 48 -6.84 8.94 -16.46
C LEU A 48 -7.36 9.42 -15.10
N SER A 49 -7.31 10.72 -14.81
CA SER A 49 -7.76 11.28 -13.54
C SER A 49 -9.27 11.12 -13.37
N ALA A 50 -10.07 11.27 -14.43
CA ALA A 50 -11.51 11.00 -14.40
C ALA A 50 -11.81 9.53 -14.03
N ILE A 51 -11.15 8.58 -14.70
CA ILE A 51 -11.30 7.14 -14.41
C ILE A 51 -10.88 6.83 -12.97
N ILE A 52 -9.73 7.35 -12.53
CA ILE A 52 -9.20 7.14 -11.19
C ILE A 52 -10.16 7.70 -10.14
N ASN A 53 -10.58 8.95 -10.29
CA ASN A 53 -11.45 9.63 -9.33
C ASN A 53 -12.80 8.93 -9.19
N GLN A 54 -13.39 8.46 -10.29
CA GLN A 54 -14.62 7.66 -10.24
C GLN A 54 -14.45 6.43 -9.34
N HIS A 55 -13.38 5.66 -9.53
CA HIS A 55 -13.14 4.45 -8.72
C HIS A 55 -12.88 4.80 -7.24
N LEU A 56 -12.12 5.86 -6.98
CA LEU A 56 -11.79 6.29 -5.61
C LEU A 56 -13.05 6.74 -4.85
N LEU A 57 -13.89 7.57 -5.45
CA LEU A 57 -15.15 8.04 -4.84
C LEU A 57 -16.16 6.91 -4.61
N GLU A 58 -16.12 5.86 -5.43
CA GLU A 58 -16.95 4.67 -5.24
C GLU A 58 -16.35 3.66 -4.23
N GLY A 59 -15.15 3.93 -3.70
CA GLY A 59 -14.42 3.02 -2.80
C GLY A 59 -13.88 1.76 -3.50
N LYS A 60 -13.87 1.74 -4.83
CA LYS A 60 -13.41 0.63 -5.68
C LYS A 60 -11.90 0.64 -5.89
N ILE A 61 -11.38 -0.45 -6.46
CA ILE A 61 -9.97 -0.57 -6.84
C ILE A 61 -9.81 -0.10 -8.30
N VAL A 62 -8.86 0.81 -8.53
CA VAL A 62 -8.48 1.27 -9.87
C VAL A 62 -7.91 0.08 -10.67
N PRO A 63 -8.17 -0.02 -11.99
CA PRO A 63 -7.63 -1.08 -12.83
C PRO A 63 -6.12 -1.32 -12.63
N ALA A 64 -5.72 -2.58 -12.53
CA ALA A 64 -4.35 -2.96 -12.18
C ALA A 64 -3.30 -2.36 -13.12
N LYS A 65 -3.54 -2.40 -14.44
CA LYS A 65 -2.62 -1.86 -15.45
C LYS A 65 -2.31 -0.38 -15.24
N ILE A 66 -3.30 0.43 -14.86
CA ILE A 66 -3.09 1.87 -14.58
C ILE A 66 -2.16 2.01 -13.37
N THR A 67 -2.50 1.35 -12.27
CA THR A 67 -1.76 1.47 -11.01
C THR A 67 -0.32 0.97 -11.14
N VAL A 68 -0.11 -0.20 -11.75
CA VAL A 68 1.23 -0.77 -11.99
C VAL A 68 2.06 0.13 -12.89
N LYS A 69 1.47 0.71 -13.95
CA LYS A 69 2.21 1.60 -14.85
C LYS A 69 2.68 2.88 -14.16
N LEU A 70 1.82 3.45 -13.31
CA LEU A 70 2.18 4.64 -12.53
C LEU A 70 3.27 4.33 -11.50
N LEU A 71 3.16 3.20 -10.80
CA LEU A 71 4.19 2.74 -9.86
C LEU A 71 5.52 2.52 -10.57
N GLU A 72 5.53 1.83 -11.72
CA GLU A 72 6.72 1.62 -12.55
C GLU A 72 7.40 2.94 -12.91
N LEU A 73 6.63 3.89 -13.44
CA LEU A 73 7.14 5.21 -13.82
C LEU A 73 7.73 5.94 -12.61
N LYS A 74 7.03 5.93 -11.45
CA LYS A 74 7.51 6.59 -10.23
C LYS A 74 8.81 5.96 -9.72
N MET A 75 8.89 4.63 -9.69
CA MET A 75 10.12 3.91 -9.29
C MET A 75 11.29 4.24 -10.21
N LYS A 76 11.06 4.26 -11.54
CA LYS A 76 12.09 4.62 -12.53
C LYS A 76 12.56 6.07 -12.38
N THR A 77 11.65 7.02 -12.19
CA THR A 77 11.98 8.44 -11.95
C THR A 77 12.82 8.63 -10.69
N LEU A 78 12.53 7.86 -9.63
CA LEU A 78 13.35 7.90 -8.43
C LEU A 78 14.74 7.30 -8.70
N GLY A 79 14.84 6.29 -9.56
CA GLY A 79 16.09 5.64 -9.96
C GLY A 79 16.23 4.25 -9.36
N TRP A 80 15.50 3.27 -9.91
CA TRP A 80 15.18 2.01 -9.24
C TRP A 80 16.33 1.01 -8.99
N ASN A 81 17.50 1.21 -9.60
CA ASN A 81 18.59 0.23 -9.57
C ASN A 81 19.15 0.08 -8.14
N GLN A 82 19.15 -1.14 -7.60
CA GLN A 82 19.67 -1.46 -6.26
C GLN A 82 19.00 -0.67 -5.12
N ARG A 83 17.74 -0.29 -5.29
CA ARG A 83 16.94 0.39 -4.26
C ARG A 83 15.87 -0.51 -3.68
N THR A 84 15.48 -0.23 -2.45
CA THR A 84 14.34 -0.87 -1.79
C THR A 84 13.17 0.11 -1.71
N PHE A 85 12.05 -0.25 -2.33
CA PHE A 85 10.82 0.53 -2.35
C PHE A 85 9.81 -0.03 -1.36
N LEU A 86 9.21 0.86 -0.56
CA LEU A 86 8.02 0.58 0.24
C LEU A 86 6.81 1.03 -0.55
N ILE A 87 6.01 0.07 -1.00
CA ILE A 87 4.80 0.34 -1.77
C ILE A 87 3.60 0.25 -0.82
N ASP A 88 3.10 1.42 -0.38
CA ASP A 88 1.95 1.53 0.53
C ASP A 88 0.63 1.45 -0.25
N GLY A 89 -0.23 0.52 0.15
CA GLY A 89 -1.59 0.43 -0.34
C GLY A 89 -1.72 -0.29 -1.68
N PHE A 90 -0.72 -1.08 -2.07
CA PHE A 90 -0.74 -1.96 -3.23
C PHE A 90 0.07 -3.24 -2.94
N PRO A 91 -0.29 -4.42 -3.49
CA PRO A 91 -1.51 -4.71 -4.26
C PRO A 91 -2.77 -4.68 -3.39
N ARG A 92 -3.93 -4.31 -3.98
CA ARG A 92 -5.23 -4.29 -3.26
C ARG A 92 -6.10 -5.50 -3.56
N ASN A 93 -5.77 -6.29 -4.57
CA ASN A 93 -6.46 -7.52 -4.93
C ASN A 93 -5.54 -8.44 -5.74
N ARG A 94 -6.04 -9.63 -6.09
CA ARG A 94 -5.31 -10.60 -6.90
C ARG A 94 -4.89 -10.06 -8.27
N ASP A 95 -5.78 -9.37 -8.98
CA ASP A 95 -5.49 -8.80 -10.31
C ASP A 95 -4.33 -7.80 -10.28
N ASN A 96 -4.29 -6.93 -9.25
CA ASN A 96 -3.14 -6.05 -8.98
C ASN A 96 -1.84 -6.85 -8.81
N TYR A 97 -1.86 -7.89 -7.99
CA TYR A 97 -0.68 -8.71 -7.73
C TYR A 97 -0.20 -9.46 -8.98
N GLU A 98 -1.11 -10.09 -9.72
CA GLU A 98 -0.78 -10.84 -10.94
C GLU A 98 -0.25 -9.91 -12.03
N THR A 99 -0.85 -8.73 -12.20
CA THR A 99 -0.33 -7.71 -13.12
C THR A 99 1.05 -7.21 -12.71
N TRP A 100 1.30 -7.02 -11.41
CA TRP A 100 2.66 -6.68 -10.95
C TRP A 100 3.65 -7.78 -11.32
N VAL A 101 3.32 -9.04 -11.04
CA VAL A 101 4.20 -10.17 -11.34
C VAL A 101 4.44 -10.31 -12.85
N SER A 102 3.46 -10.00 -13.71
CA SER A 102 3.64 -10.06 -15.16
C SER A 102 4.49 -8.90 -15.70
N GLU A 103 4.27 -7.68 -15.24
CA GLU A 103 4.87 -6.47 -15.83
C GLU A 103 6.18 -6.04 -15.17
N MET A 104 6.34 -6.24 -13.86
CA MET A 104 7.46 -5.69 -13.07
C MET A 104 8.63 -6.67 -12.96
N LYS A 105 9.10 -7.21 -14.09
CA LYS A 105 10.15 -8.25 -14.11
C LYS A 105 11.49 -7.83 -13.52
N GLU A 106 11.78 -6.53 -13.52
CA GLU A 106 13.01 -5.95 -12.95
C GLU A 106 12.86 -5.48 -11.50
N ALA A 107 11.70 -5.75 -10.87
CA ALA A 107 11.44 -5.48 -9.46
C ALA A 107 11.14 -6.78 -8.70
N GLU A 108 12.09 -7.21 -7.87
CA GLU A 108 11.95 -8.35 -6.99
C GLU A 108 11.01 -8.01 -5.83
N ILE A 109 10.06 -8.89 -5.54
CA ILE A 109 9.22 -8.80 -4.34
C ILE A 109 10.00 -9.44 -3.19
N GLU A 110 10.62 -8.60 -2.36
CA GLU A 110 11.42 -9.04 -1.22
C GLU A 110 10.53 -9.52 -0.07
N LYS A 111 9.44 -8.79 0.20
CA LYS A 111 8.59 -9.03 1.38
C LYS A 111 7.20 -8.43 1.23
N VAL A 112 6.26 -8.95 2.01
CA VAL A 112 4.97 -8.31 2.29
C VAL A 112 4.90 -8.04 3.78
N ILE A 113 4.62 -6.80 4.17
CA ILE A 113 4.33 -6.43 5.55
C ILE A 113 2.84 -6.21 5.66
N TYR A 114 2.19 -7.02 6.50
CA TYR A 114 0.79 -6.82 6.86
C TYR A 114 0.69 -6.11 8.21
N MET A 115 0.18 -4.88 8.16
CA MET A 115 -0.20 -4.07 9.31
C MET A 115 -1.60 -4.44 9.75
N ASN A 116 -1.70 -5.42 10.65
CA ASN A 116 -2.96 -5.91 11.18
C ASN A 116 -3.47 -4.94 12.27
N CYS A 117 -4.73 -4.55 12.15
CA CYS A 117 -5.40 -3.67 13.11
C CYS A 117 -6.85 -4.14 13.19
N ASP A 118 -7.36 -4.30 14.41
CA ASP A 118 -8.73 -4.73 14.61
C ASP A 118 -9.73 -3.71 14.06
N TYR A 119 -10.96 -4.17 13.82
CA TYR A 119 -12.02 -3.35 13.24
C TYR A 119 -12.32 -2.11 14.08
N LYS A 120 -12.41 -2.27 15.40
CA LYS A 120 -12.78 -1.18 16.31
C LYS A 120 -11.75 -0.05 16.25
N THR A 121 -10.48 -0.39 16.40
CA THR A 121 -9.36 0.55 16.29
C THR A 121 -9.31 1.19 14.90
N THR A 122 -9.56 0.40 13.85
CA THR A 122 -9.61 0.90 12.47
C THR A 122 -10.71 1.96 12.32
N MET A 123 -11.93 1.68 12.77
CA MET A 123 -13.06 2.61 12.68
C MET A 123 -12.85 3.88 13.52
N GLU A 124 -12.33 3.76 14.74
CA GLU A 124 -11.98 4.91 15.58
C GLU A 124 -10.94 5.82 14.91
N ARG A 125 -9.91 5.23 14.29
CA ARG A 125 -8.89 5.95 13.53
C ARG A 125 -9.44 6.57 12.25
N MET A 126 -10.43 5.94 11.63
CA MET A 126 -11.12 6.45 10.45
C MET A 126 -11.97 7.68 10.78
N ILE A 127 -12.71 7.66 11.89
CA ILE A 127 -13.53 8.79 12.36
C ILE A 127 -12.65 9.98 12.78
N SER A 128 -11.55 9.70 13.47
CA SER A 128 -10.61 10.74 13.93
C SER A 128 -9.72 11.31 12.82
N ARG A 129 -9.67 10.66 11.65
CA ARG A 129 -8.94 11.14 10.48
C ARG A 129 -9.71 12.30 9.84
N ASN A 130 -9.29 13.52 10.15
CA ASN A 130 -9.68 14.72 9.41
C ASN A 130 -8.56 15.11 8.42
N GLU A 131 -8.21 14.22 7.50
CA GLU A 131 -7.13 14.46 6.51
C GLU A 131 -7.59 15.30 5.30
N GLY A 132 -8.85 15.78 5.29
CA GLY A 132 -9.36 16.69 4.26
C GLY A 132 -9.47 16.07 2.86
N ARG A 133 -9.53 14.74 2.74
CA ARG A 133 -9.76 14.11 1.44
C ARG A 133 -11.24 14.11 1.08
N GLU A 134 -11.52 14.38 -0.19
CA GLU A 134 -12.89 14.33 -0.73
C GLU A 134 -13.52 12.93 -0.61
N ASP A 135 -12.70 11.86 -0.55
CA ASP A 135 -13.14 10.47 -0.40
C ASP A 135 -13.21 9.95 1.05
N ASP A 136 -12.99 10.80 2.06
CA ASP A 136 -12.99 10.37 3.48
C ASP A 136 -14.39 10.46 4.14
N SER A 137 -15.49 10.44 3.37
CA SER A 137 -16.83 10.31 3.98
C SER A 137 -17.00 8.94 4.65
N PHE A 138 -17.74 8.88 5.78
CA PHE A 138 -17.96 7.64 6.53
C PHE A 138 -18.44 6.47 5.63
N GLN A 139 -19.34 6.76 4.68
CA GLN A 139 -19.86 5.77 3.74
C GLN A 139 -18.79 5.23 2.78
N ILE A 140 -17.88 6.09 2.28
CA ILE A 140 -16.78 5.65 1.39
C ILE A 140 -15.75 4.87 2.21
N LEU A 141 -15.47 5.31 3.43
CA LEU A 141 -14.60 4.66 4.38
C LEU A 141 -15.05 3.21 4.69
N GLU A 142 -16.34 3.00 4.94
CA GLU A 142 -16.92 1.66 5.11
C GLU A 142 -16.79 0.81 3.84
N LYS A 143 -17.07 1.36 2.65
CA LYS A 143 -16.86 0.67 1.36
C LYS A 143 -15.40 0.26 1.17
N ARG A 144 -14.45 1.11 1.55
CA ARG A 144 -13.00 0.81 1.47
C ARG A 144 -12.60 -0.31 2.42
N TYR A 145 -13.18 -0.34 3.63
CA TYR A 145 -12.96 -1.43 4.57
C TYR A 145 -13.54 -2.75 4.06
N ASN A 146 -14.79 -2.74 3.55
CA ASN A 146 -15.40 -3.92 2.93
C ASN A 146 -14.60 -4.42 1.71
N THR A 147 -14.10 -3.51 0.87
CA THR A 147 -13.21 -3.87 -0.24
C THR A 147 -11.90 -4.49 0.25
N PHE A 148 -11.32 -3.97 1.34
CA PHE A 148 -10.15 -4.58 1.97
C PHE A 148 -10.44 -6.02 2.44
N LEU A 149 -11.54 -6.24 3.16
CA LEU A 149 -11.92 -7.58 3.64
C LEU A 149 -12.18 -8.57 2.52
N THR A 150 -12.84 -8.14 1.44
CA THR A 150 -13.28 -9.02 0.36
C THR A 150 -12.23 -9.25 -0.71
N GLN A 151 -11.31 -8.30 -0.93
CA GLN A 151 -10.33 -8.39 -2.02
C GLN A 151 -8.88 -8.40 -1.58
N THR A 152 -8.51 -7.66 -0.53
CA THR A 152 -7.11 -7.57 -0.08
C THR A 152 -6.78 -8.65 0.95
N LEU A 153 -7.67 -8.92 1.91
CA LEU A 153 -7.44 -9.90 2.95
C LEU A 153 -7.24 -11.33 2.42
N PRO A 154 -8.02 -11.83 1.44
CA PRO A 154 -7.77 -13.16 0.86
C PRO A 154 -6.36 -13.27 0.25
N LEU A 155 -5.87 -12.21 -0.40
CA LEU A 155 -4.51 -12.17 -0.92
C LEU A 155 -3.46 -12.20 0.21
N ILE A 156 -3.73 -11.55 1.34
CA ILE A 156 -2.87 -11.63 2.53
C ILE A 156 -2.84 -13.04 3.10
N GLU A 157 -3.99 -13.73 3.17
CA GLU A 157 -4.05 -15.13 3.61
C GLU A 157 -3.22 -16.05 2.70
N GLU A 158 -3.22 -15.81 1.39
CA GLU A 158 -2.33 -16.53 0.48
C GLU A 158 -0.85 -16.25 0.78
N PHE A 159 -0.50 -14.99 1.10
CA PHE A 159 0.87 -14.66 1.51
C PHE A 159 1.26 -15.30 2.85
N ARG A 160 0.33 -15.59 3.77
CA ARG A 160 0.64 -16.31 5.03
C ARG A 160 1.19 -17.72 4.76
N THR A 161 0.75 -18.35 3.69
CA THR A 161 1.30 -19.65 3.26
C THR A 161 2.70 -19.53 2.63
N LYS A 162 3.15 -18.32 2.30
CA LYS A 162 4.45 -18.02 1.70
C LYS A 162 5.41 -17.47 2.76
N ARG A 163 6.71 -17.73 2.61
CA ARG A 163 7.76 -17.26 3.56
C ARG A 163 8.07 -15.76 3.48
N ILE A 164 7.35 -15.01 2.64
CA ILE A 164 7.59 -13.59 2.37
C ILE A 164 6.74 -12.64 3.22
N LEU A 165 5.74 -13.14 3.96
CA LEU A 165 4.90 -12.30 4.80
C LEU A 165 5.57 -12.04 6.16
N ARG A 166 5.44 -10.81 6.65
CA ARG A 166 5.62 -10.42 8.06
C ARG A 166 4.36 -9.72 8.51
N GLU A 167 3.76 -10.21 9.60
CA GLU A 167 2.58 -9.60 10.20
C GLU A 167 2.98 -8.82 11.44
N ILE A 168 2.44 -7.61 11.60
CA ILE A 168 2.62 -6.78 12.79
C ILE A 168 1.28 -6.30 13.33
N ASP A 169 1.16 -6.26 14.65
CA ASP A 169 0.02 -5.68 15.34
C ASP A 169 0.17 -4.15 15.44
N CYS A 170 -0.83 -3.44 14.94
CA CYS A 170 -0.91 -1.98 14.88
C CYS A 170 -2.02 -1.40 15.76
N SER A 171 -2.65 -2.21 16.62
CA SER A 171 -3.63 -1.76 17.62
C SER A 171 -3.00 -0.95 18.76
N LYS A 172 -1.68 -1.09 18.93
CA LYS A 172 -0.87 -0.44 19.97
C LYS A 172 -0.58 1.05 19.70
N THR A 173 0.27 1.65 20.54
CA THR A 173 0.74 3.03 20.37
C THR A 173 1.46 3.24 19.05
N LYS A 174 1.55 4.50 18.60
CA LYS A 174 2.27 4.87 17.36
C LYS A 174 3.75 4.46 17.41
N GLU A 175 4.38 4.60 18.57
CA GLU A 175 5.79 4.26 18.79
C GLU A 175 6.02 2.74 18.71
N GLU A 176 5.20 1.94 19.41
CA GLU A 176 5.29 0.48 19.33
C GLU A 176 5.02 -0.03 17.91
N THR A 177 4.01 0.54 17.23
CA THR A 177 3.71 0.20 15.83
C THR A 177 4.91 0.49 14.93
N TYR A 178 5.57 1.63 15.12
CA TYR A 178 6.76 1.99 14.36
C TYR A 178 7.93 1.04 14.63
N ASN A 179 8.21 0.73 15.90
CA ASN A 179 9.29 -0.19 16.27
C ASN A 179 9.05 -1.59 15.69
N ASN A 180 7.82 -2.10 15.77
CA ASN A 180 7.43 -3.37 15.16
C ASN A 180 7.60 -3.34 13.64
N PHE A 181 7.23 -2.23 12.99
CA PHE A 181 7.37 -2.06 11.54
C PHE A 181 8.84 -2.07 11.11
N ILE A 182 9.71 -1.34 11.80
CA ILE A 182 11.16 -1.35 11.52
C ILE A 182 11.77 -2.73 11.75
N ASN A 183 11.36 -3.43 12.81
CA ASN A 183 11.80 -4.81 13.06
C ASN A 183 11.35 -5.76 11.93
N ALA A 184 10.12 -5.63 11.46
CA ALA A 184 9.61 -6.43 10.33
C ALA A 184 10.31 -6.11 9.00
N LEU A 185 10.77 -4.87 8.81
CA LEU A 185 11.60 -4.51 7.65
C LEU A 185 12.97 -5.21 7.68
N ASN A 186 13.61 -5.25 8.85
CA ASN A 186 14.97 -5.80 8.99
C ASN A 186 15.05 -7.35 9.07
N ASN A 187 13.95 -8.05 9.40
CA ASN A 187 13.87 -9.53 9.57
C ASN A 187 13.13 -10.24 8.44
#